data_AF-A0A3B0V008-F1
#
_entry.id   AF-A0A3B0V008-F1
#
_cell.length_a   1.000
_cell.length_b   1.000
_cell.length_c   1.000
_cell.angle_alpha   90.00
_cell.angle_beta   90.00
_cell.angle_gamma   90.00
#
_symmetry.space_group_name_H-M   'P 1'
#
loop_
_entity.id
_entity.type
_entity.pdbx_description
1 polymer ?
#
loop_
_entity_poly.entity_id
_entity_poly.type
_entity_poly.pdbx_seq_one_letter_code
_entity_poly.pdbx_strand_id
1 'polypeptide(L)'
;MSKIEWQDEFSVHNEDIDRQHQKWLAIYNKMHVTMMEGDNDALDSLGQMALEEMEDYAHKHFAFEEDYMQQLGYTELSAHQLLHKNFYTMLNKFRQDMTDGEIVLNSHIIKTVKNWLLSHILVEDQKYALFADRKK
;
A
#
# COMPACT_ATOMS: atom_id res chain seq x y z
N MET A 1 5.28 -11.59 -13.10
CA MET A 1 5.57 -10.32 -12.39
C MET A 1 6.60 -10.62 -11.31
N SER A 2 7.51 -9.70 -11.00
CA SER A 2 8.54 -9.87 -9.96
C SER A 2 8.15 -9.18 -8.65
N LYS A 3 8.80 -9.61 -7.56
CA LYS A 3 8.88 -8.88 -6.29
C LYS A 3 9.33 -7.44 -6.52
N ILE A 4 9.00 -6.57 -5.57
CA ILE A 4 9.44 -5.18 -5.51
C ILE A 4 10.55 -5.10 -4.47
N GLU A 5 11.75 -4.75 -4.92
CA GLU A 5 12.88 -4.45 -4.04
C GLU A 5 12.88 -2.96 -3.73
N TRP A 6 13.32 -2.58 -2.53
CA TRP A 6 13.48 -1.17 -2.18
C TRP A 6 14.49 -0.49 -3.11
N GLN A 7 14.19 0.75 -3.49
CA GLN A 7 15.03 1.63 -4.30
C GLN A 7 15.01 3.03 -3.67
N ASP A 8 16.09 3.78 -3.85
CA ASP A 8 16.24 5.13 -3.27
C ASP A 8 15.13 6.09 -3.74
N GLU A 9 14.56 5.84 -4.93
CA GLU A 9 13.45 6.59 -5.51
C GLU A 9 12.15 6.49 -4.71
N PHE A 10 12.02 5.51 -3.81
CA PHE A 10 10.88 5.39 -2.89
C PHE A 10 11.04 6.20 -1.61
N SER A 11 12.24 6.74 -1.36
CA SER A 11 12.48 7.56 -0.17
C SER A 11 11.71 8.87 -0.27
N VAL A 12 11.13 9.26 0.86
CA VAL A 12 10.50 10.59 1.05
C VAL A 12 11.33 11.48 1.97
N HIS A 13 12.62 11.12 2.16
CA HIS A 13 13.57 11.79 3.04
C HIS A 13 13.09 11.90 4.51
N ASN A 14 12.28 10.92 4.94
CA ASN A 14 11.83 10.73 6.30
C ASN A 14 12.05 9.26 6.67
N GLU A 15 13.00 9.00 7.58
CA GLU A 15 13.42 7.63 7.91
C GLU A 15 12.27 6.76 8.43
N ASP A 16 11.32 7.32 9.18
CA ASP A 16 10.21 6.56 9.76
C ASP A 16 9.19 6.20 8.68
N ILE A 17 8.94 7.08 7.71
CA ILE A 17 8.07 6.78 6.56
C ILE A 17 8.76 5.80 5.61
N ASP A 18 10.06 5.95 5.35
CA ASP A 18 10.81 5.03 4.49
C ASP A 18 10.80 3.60 5.05
N ARG A 19 11.00 3.46 6.38
CA ARG A 19 10.84 2.16 7.07
C ARG A 19 9.42 1.62 6.91
N GLN A 20 8.41 2.49 6.94
CA GLN A 20 7.03 2.06 6.74
C GLN A 20 6.79 1.57 5.32
N HIS A 21 7.27 2.28 4.29
CA HIS A 21 7.20 1.86 2.90
C HIS A 21 7.91 0.52 2.67
N GLN A 22 9.13 0.34 3.20
CA GLN A 22 9.86 -0.93 3.10
C GLN A 22 9.06 -2.12 3.64
N LYS A 23 8.45 -1.94 4.82
CA LYS A 23 7.58 -2.98 5.39
C LYS A 23 6.32 -3.18 4.55
N TRP A 24 5.76 -2.13 3.95
CA TRP A 24 4.60 -2.26 3.08
C TRP A 24 4.91 -3.07 1.81
N LEU A 25 6.07 -2.80 1.19
CA LEU A 25 6.59 -3.57 0.06
C LEU A 25 6.83 -5.04 0.45
N ALA A 26 7.27 -5.31 1.67
CA ALA A 26 7.43 -6.67 2.17
C ALA A 26 6.08 -7.42 2.28
N ILE A 27 5.03 -6.76 2.78
CA ILE A 27 3.67 -7.33 2.82
C ILE A 27 3.16 -7.61 1.40
N TYR A 28 3.33 -6.66 0.47
CA TYR A 28 3.02 -6.87 -0.94
C TYR A 28 3.79 -8.08 -1.51
N ASN A 29 5.09 -8.19 -1.23
CA ASN A 29 5.91 -9.30 -1.73
C ASN A 29 5.46 -10.65 -1.19
N LYS A 30 4.97 -10.72 0.05
CA LYS A 30 4.36 -11.92 0.62
C LYS A 30 3.09 -12.30 -0.14
N MET A 31 2.19 -11.35 -0.40
CA MET A 31 1.01 -11.57 -1.24
C MET A 31 1.39 -12.07 -2.64
N HIS A 32 2.41 -11.47 -3.26
CA HIS A 32 2.90 -11.86 -4.57
C HIS A 32 3.42 -13.31 -4.59
N VAL A 33 4.16 -13.73 -3.58
CA VAL A 33 4.64 -15.11 -3.42
C VAL A 33 3.47 -16.08 -3.27
N THR A 34 2.51 -15.77 -2.40
CA THR A 34 1.29 -16.60 -2.24
C THR A 34 0.58 -16.79 -3.58
N MET A 35 0.47 -15.74 -4.40
CA MET A 35 -0.16 -15.82 -5.71
C MET A 35 0.63 -16.65 -6.73
N MET A 36 1.95 -16.71 -6.62
CA MET A 36 2.81 -17.42 -7.57
C MET A 36 3.04 -18.89 -7.21
N GLU A 37 3.08 -19.21 -5.93
CA GLU A 37 3.51 -20.52 -5.42
C GLU A 37 2.41 -21.28 -4.68
N GLY A 38 1.31 -20.60 -4.31
CA GLY A 38 0.20 -21.19 -3.58
C GLY A 38 -0.65 -22.13 -4.43
N ASP A 39 -1.13 -23.21 -3.79
CA ASP A 39 -2.25 -23.99 -4.31
C ASP A 39 -3.59 -23.28 -4.07
N ASN A 40 -4.70 -23.88 -4.50
CA ASN A 40 -6.02 -23.25 -4.40
C ASN A 40 -6.40 -22.90 -2.94
N ASP A 41 -6.06 -23.77 -1.99
CA ASP A 41 -6.35 -23.56 -0.57
C ASP A 41 -5.52 -22.40 -0.01
N ALA A 42 -4.26 -22.26 -0.44
CA ALA A 42 -3.40 -21.13 -0.10
C ALA A 42 -3.88 -19.82 -0.75
N LEU A 43 -4.32 -19.85 -2.01
CA LEU A 43 -4.82 -18.66 -2.72
C LEU A 43 -6.09 -18.10 -2.09
N ASP A 44 -6.89 -18.96 -1.47
CA ASP A 44 -8.04 -18.54 -0.68
C ASP A 44 -7.60 -18.08 0.72
N SER A 45 -7.19 -19.00 1.59
CA SER A 45 -6.92 -18.71 3.00
C SER A 45 -5.78 -17.71 3.24
N LEU A 46 -4.59 -18.00 2.71
CA LEU A 46 -3.43 -17.11 2.87
C LEU A 46 -3.61 -15.82 2.07
N GLY A 47 -4.35 -15.87 0.97
CA GLY A 47 -4.73 -14.70 0.20
C GLY A 47 -5.60 -13.72 0.99
N GLN A 48 -6.64 -14.21 1.65
CA GLN A 48 -7.48 -13.41 2.55
C GLN A 48 -6.65 -12.80 3.68
N MET A 49 -5.83 -13.62 4.36
CA MET A 49 -4.96 -13.14 5.45
C MET A 49 -3.98 -12.06 4.99
N ALA A 50 -3.44 -12.18 3.78
CA ALA A 50 -2.47 -11.22 3.28
C ALA A 50 -3.12 -9.90 2.83
N LEU A 51 -4.38 -9.93 2.33
CA LEU A 51 -5.17 -8.72 2.10
C LEU A 51 -5.56 -8.02 3.41
N GLU A 52 -5.89 -8.78 4.45
CA GLU A 52 -6.14 -8.23 5.78
C GLU A 52 -4.88 -7.57 6.37
N GLU A 53 -3.73 -8.25 6.28
CA GLU A 53 -2.44 -7.68 6.70
C GLU A 53 -2.10 -6.39 5.94
N MET A 54 -2.42 -6.34 4.63
CA MET A 54 -2.25 -5.16 3.79
C MET A 54 -3.14 -3.99 4.24
N GLU A 55 -4.42 -4.25 4.53
CA GLU A 55 -5.38 -3.24 4.98
C GLU A 55 -5.02 -2.68 6.37
N ASP A 56 -4.73 -3.57 7.33
CA ASP A 56 -4.33 -3.19 8.69
C ASP A 56 -3.06 -2.34 8.70
N TYR A 57 -2.12 -2.66 7.81
CA TYR A 57 -0.88 -1.92 7.71
C TYR A 57 -1.07 -0.57 7.04
N ALA A 58 -1.89 -0.51 5.97
CA ALA A 58 -2.28 0.75 5.35
C ALA A 58 -2.97 1.68 6.35
N HIS A 59 -3.77 1.17 7.30
CA HIS A 59 -4.36 1.97 8.38
C HIS A 59 -3.32 2.71 9.22
N LYS A 60 -2.31 1.99 9.68
CA LYS A 60 -1.25 2.55 10.53
C LYS A 60 -0.37 3.53 9.76
N HIS A 61 -0.04 3.17 8.52
CA HIS A 61 0.82 3.97 7.67
C HIS A 61 0.17 5.31 7.29
N PHE A 62 -1.05 5.28 6.74
CA PHE A 62 -1.74 6.50 6.33
C PHE A 62 -2.03 7.42 7.51
N ALA A 63 -2.39 6.89 8.69
CA ALA A 63 -2.59 7.71 9.88
C ALA A 63 -1.31 8.46 10.28
N PHE A 64 -0.14 7.81 10.21
CA PHE A 64 1.15 8.42 10.49
C PHE A 64 1.49 9.51 9.46
N GLU A 65 1.30 9.20 8.19
CA GLU A 65 1.63 10.09 7.09
C GLU A 65 0.71 11.33 7.06
N GLU A 66 -0.58 11.15 7.32
CA GLU A 66 -1.55 12.25 7.41
C GLU A 66 -1.24 13.18 8.59
N ASP A 67 -0.86 12.64 9.76
CA ASP A 67 -0.40 13.44 10.91
C ASP A 67 0.88 14.22 10.55
N TYR A 68 1.83 13.57 9.88
CA TYR A 68 3.04 14.24 9.38
C TYR A 68 2.72 15.38 8.41
N MET A 69 1.86 15.12 7.40
CA MET A 69 1.39 16.15 6.46
C MET A 69 0.65 17.30 7.16
N GLN A 70 -0.15 16.99 8.19
CA GLN A 70 -0.85 18.00 8.99
C GLN A 70 0.13 18.89 9.77
N GLN A 71 1.13 18.30 10.42
CA GLN A 71 2.18 19.04 11.14
C GLN A 71 3.02 19.91 10.20
N LEU A 72 3.27 19.43 8.98
CA LEU A 72 3.90 20.22 7.93
C LEU A 72 3.00 21.36 7.42
N GLY A 73 1.69 21.32 7.63
CA GLY A 73 0.74 22.23 6.99
C GLY A 73 0.69 22.05 5.46
N TYR A 74 0.76 20.80 5.01
CA TYR A 74 0.67 20.46 3.60
C TYR A 74 -0.73 20.76 3.05
N THR A 75 -0.83 21.58 2.00
CA THR A 75 -2.11 22.14 1.53
C THR A 75 -3.01 21.12 0.85
N GLU A 76 -2.44 20.07 0.26
CA GLU A 76 -3.17 19.04 -0.47
C GLU A 76 -3.53 17.82 0.40
N LEU A 77 -3.44 17.94 1.73
CA LEU A 77 -3.75 16.86 2.68
C LEU A 77 -5.12 16.22 2.39
N SER A 78 -6.18 17.02 2.23
CA SER A 78 -7.53 16.50 1.98
C SER A 78 -7.64 15.69 0.68
N ALA A 79 -6.88 16.07 -0.36
CA ALA A 79 -6.83 15.32 -1.61
C ALA A 79 -6.07 14.00 -1.42
N HIS A 80 -4.98 14.02 -0.64
CA HIS A 80 -4.20 12.83 -0.30
C HIS A 80 -5.05 11.81 0.49
N GLN A 81 -5.78 12.26 1.52
CA GLN A 81 -6.70 11.42 2.31
C GLN A 81 -7.77 10.74 1.46
N LEU A 82 -8.21 11.36 0.36
CA LEU A 82 -9.15 10.74 -0.55
C LEU A 82 -8.54 9.54 -1.30
N LEU A 83 -7.25 9.62 -1.65
CA LEU A 83 -6.52 8.51 -2.28
C LEU A 83 -6.41 7.32 -1.31
N HIS A 84 -6.08 7.59 -0.05
CA HIS A 84 -6.06 6.61 1.04
C HIS A 84 -7.41 5.92 1.21
N LYS A 85 -8.49 6.71 1.29
CA LYS A 85 -9.85 6.19 1.41
C LYS A 85 -10.25 5.29 0.22
N ASN A 86 -9.88 5.67 -1.00
CA ASN A 86 -10.16 4.88 -2.19
C ASN A 86 -9.39 3.56 -2.18
N PHE A 87 -8.17 3.55 -1.65
CA PHE A 87 -7.39 2.32 -1.50
C PHE A 87 -8.04 1.35 -0.50
N TYR A 88 -8.52 1.82 0.65
CA TYR A 88 -9.27 0.96 1.58
C TYR A 88 -10.53 0.39 0.94
N THR A 89 -11.28 1.23 0.21
CA THR A 89 -12.50 0.78 -0.47
C THR A 89 -12.20 -0.34 -1.47
N MET A 90 -11.07 -0.23 -2.20
CA MET A 90 -10.59 -1.26 -3.12
C MET A 90 -10.21 -2.55 -2.38
N LEU A 91 -9.42 -2.47 -1.30
CA LEU A 91 -8.99 -3.64 -0.52
C LEU A 91 -10.19 -4.36 0.09
N ASN A 92 -11.13 -3.62 0.68
CA ASN A 92 -12.34 -4.17 1.28
C ASN A 92 -13.18 -4.91 0.23
N LYS A 93 -13.35 -4.34 -0.98
CA LYS A 93 -14.05 -5.04 -2.07
C LYS A 93 -13.38 -6.38 -2.41
N PHE A 94 -12.06 -6.42 -2.55
CA PHE A 94 -11.35 -7.68 -2.82
C PHE A 94 -11.51 -8.70 -1.68
N ARG A 95 -11.44 -8.25 -0.42
CA ARG A 95 -11.66 -9.13 0.73
C ARG A 95 -13.07 -9.70 0.76
N GLN A 96 -14.08 -8.87 0.50
CA GLN A 96 -15.48 -9.31 0.48
C GLN A 96 -15.71 -10.34 -0.61
N ASP A 97 -15.22 -10.09 -1.83
CA ASP A 97 -15.38 -11.01 -2.96
C ASP A 97 -14.68 -12.36 -2.72
N MET A 98 -13.55 -12.35 -1.99
CA MET A 98 -12.88 -13.58 -1.56
C MET A 98 -13.68 -14.31 -0.46
N THR A 99 -14.22 -13.58 0.50
CA THR A 99 -15.04 -14.14 1.58
C THR A 99 -16.31 -14.79 1.04
N ASP A 100 -16.92 -14.19 0.00
CA ASP A 100 -18.11 -14.71 -0.67
C ASP A 100 -17.80 -15.85 -1.66
N GLY A 101 -16.52 -16.17 -1.85
CA GLY A 101 -16.05 -17.21 -2.77
C GLY A 101 -16.21 -16.84 -4.25
N GLU A 102 -16.43 -15.56 -4.56
CA GLU A 102 -16.55 -15.06 -5.94
C GLU A 102 -15.20 -15.05 -6.66
N ILE A 103 -14.13 -14.76 -5.91
CA ILE A 103 -12.75 -14.73 -6.41
C ILE A 103 -11.80 -15.38 -5.41
N VAL A 104 -10.61 -15.75 -5.88
CA VAL A 104 -9.44 -16.05 -5.03
C VAL A 104 -8.33 -15.04 -5.30
N LEU A 105 -7.26 -15.05 -4.50
CA LEU A 105 -6.09 -14.23 -4.78
C LEU A 105 -5.60 -14.54 -6.20
N ASN A 106 -5.49 -13.50 -7.03
CA ASN A 106 -5.21 -13.66 -8.44
C ASN A 106 -4.33 -12.53 -8.98
N SER A 107 -3.90 -12.68 -10.23
CA SER A 107 -3.00 -11.73 -10.88
C SER A 107 -3.59 -10.33 -11.05
N HIS A 108 -4.92 -10.21 -11.15
CA HIS A 108 -5.59 -8.91 -11.22
C HIS A 108 -5.44 -8.16 -9.89
N ILE A 109 -5.74 -8.81 -8.75
CA ILE A 109 -5.58 -8.20 -7.42
C ILE A 109 -4.14 -7.74 -7.21
N ILE A 110 -3.16 -8.63 -7.44
CA ILE A 110 -1.74 -8.31 -7.27
C ILE A 110 -1.31 -7.15 -8.15
N LYS A 111 -1.76 -7.10 -9.42
CA LYS A 111 -1.42 -5.99 -10.32
C LYS A 111 -2.05 -4.68 -9.87
N THR A 112 -3.31 -4.71 -9.42
CA THR A 112 -4.03 -3.52 -8.96
C THR A 112 -3.36 -2.94 -7.72
N VAL A 113 -3.06 -3.78 -6.72
CA VAL A 113 -2.37 -3.34 -5.49
C VAL A 113 -0.97 -2.83 -5.80
N LYS A 114 -0.19 -3.53 -6.64
CA LYS A 114 1.15 -3.09 -7.07
C LYS A 114 1.11 -1.70 -7.72
N ASN A 115 0.21 -1.52 -8.68
CA ASN A 115 0.13 -0.30 -9.46
C ASN A 115 -0.26 0.89 -8.57
N TRP A 116 -1.22 0.68 -7.67
CA TRP A 116 -1.61 1.70 -6.71
C TRP A 116 -0.43 2.05 -5.80
N LEU A 117 0.20 1.05 -5.18
CA LEU A 117 1.30 1.26 -4.23
C LEU A 117 2.49 1.99 -4.85
N LEU A 118 2.94 1.56 -6.03
CA LEU A 118 4.06 2.20 -6.72
C LEU A 118 3.70 3.61 -7.20
N SER A 119 2.50 3.80 -7.76
CA SER A 119 2.08 5.13 -8.21
C SER A 119 1.93 6.09 -7.04
N HIS A 120 1.47 5.61 -5.89
CA HIS A 120 1.28 6.43 -4.71
C HIS A 120 2.64 6.89 -4.16
N ILE A 121 3.54 5.94 -3.87
CA ILE A 121 4.88 6.24 -3.33
C ILE A 121 5.71 7.12 -4.26
N LEU A 122 5.71 6.83 -5.57
CA LEU A 122 6.55 7.54 -6.53
C LEU A 122 5.98 8.88 -7.01
N VAL A 123 4.70 9.17 -6.75
CA VAL A 123 4.05 10.37 -7.28
C VAL A 123 3.38 11.18 -6.20
N GLU A 124 2.53 10.57 -5.38
CA GLU A 124 1.74 11.29 -4.39
C GLU A 124 2.57 11.62 -3.15
N ASP A 125 3.34 10.65 -2.67
CA ASP A 125 4.13 10.81 -1.45
C ASP A 125 5.32 11.75 -1.68
N GLN A 126 5.90 11.68 -2.88
CA GLN A 126 6.95 12.60 -3.33
C GLN A 126 6.50 14.06 -3.29
N LYS A 127 5.21 14.37 -3.44
CA LYS A 127 4.73 15.77 -3.41
C LYS A 127 4.89 16.37 -2.02
N TYR A 128 4.52 15.66 -0.96
CA TYR A 128 4.71 16.17 0.40
C TYR A 128 6.19 16.11 0.81
N ALA A 129 6.97 15.16 0.29
CA ALA A 129 8.42 15.10 0.51
C ALA A 129 9.11 16.37 -0.01
N LEU A 130 8.82 16.72 -1.28
CA LEU A 130 9.31 17.96 -1.89
C LEU A 130 8.83 19.22 -1.16
N PHE A 131 7.60 19.21 -0.63
CA PHE A 131 7.08 20.32 0.17
C PHE A 131 7.85 20.45 1.50
N ALA A 132 8.12 19.33 2.18
CA ALA A 132 8.88 19.30 3.43
C ALA A 132 10.32 19.78 3.23
N ASP A 133 10.99 19.36 2.16
CA ASP A 133 12.36 19.76 1.85
C ASP A 133 12.49 21.26 1.55
N ARG A 134 11.45 21.89 0.98
CA ARG A 134 11.43 23.35 0.75
C ARG A 134 11.20 24.18 2.02
N LYS A 135 10.76 23.56 3.11
CA LYS A 135 10.56 24.23 4.41
C LYS A 135 11.80 24.18 5.31
N LYS A 136 12.78 23.33 4.99
CA LYS A 136 14.08 23.28 5.67
C LYS A 136 14.92 24.49 5.28
#